data_AF-A0A7K0MW22-F1
#
_entry.id   AF-A0A7K0MW22-F1
#
_cell.length_a   1.000
_cell.length_b   1.000
_cell.length_c   1.000
_cell.angle_alpha   90.00
_cell.angle_beta   90.00
_cell.angle_gamma   90.00
#
_symmetry.space_group_name_H-M   'P 1'
#
loop_
_entity.id
_entity.type
_entity.pdbx_description
1 polymer ?
#
loop_
_entity_poly.entity_id
_entity_poly.type
_entity_poly.pdbx_seq_one_letter_code
_entity_poly.pdbx_strand_id
1 'polypeptide(L)' 'MFDRLNHITTELQAFISSLEVDCVDAAGARVLVEIAERVRRAGDSLRTVAVGQVERTNAWKGEGAKSISEWLSNETD' A
#
# COMPACT_ATOMS: atom_id res chain seq x y z
N MET A 1 -10.61 12.06 -2.96
CA MET A 1 -9.27 11.72 -2.39
C MET A 1 -8.91 10.28 -2.70
N PHE A 2 -9.77 9.32 -2.32
CA PHE A 2 -9.56 7.91 -2.60
C PHE A 2 -9.41 7.60 -4.09
N ASP A 3 -10.21 8.22 -4.97
CA ASP A 3 -10.07 8.04 -6.42
C ASP A 3 -8.68 8.44 -6.95
N ARG A 4 -8.12 9.53 -6.43
CA ARG A 4 -6.79 9.99 -6.81
C ARG A 4 -5.71 9.05 -6.31
N LEU A 5 -5.82 8.53 -5.08
CA LEU A 5 -4.90 7.52 -4.57
C LEU A 5 -4.99 6.24 -5.39
N ASN A 6 -6.20 5.79 -5.71
CA ASN A 6 -6.42 4.58 -6.50
C ASN A 6 -5.84 4.72 -7.91
N HIS A 7 -6.06 5.88 -8.56
CA HIS A 7 -5.49 6.18 -9.86
C HIS A 7 -3.96 6.14 -9.84
N ILE A 8 -3.31 6.82 -8.88
CA ILE A 8 -1.84 6.82 -8.74
C ILE A 8 -1.31 5.40 -8.50
N THR A 9 -1.96 4.61 -7.63
CA THR A 9 -1.56 3.22 -7.37
C THR A 9 -1.69 2.36 -8.63
N THR A 10 -2.75 2.57 -9.42
CA THR A 10 -2.97 1.87 -10.69
C THR A 10 -1.89 2.22 -11.72
N GLU A 11 -1.56 3.50 -11.86
CA GLU A 11 -0.50 3.96 -12.77
C GLU A 11 0.87 3.41 -12.36
N LEU A 12 1.18 3.39 -11.06
CA LEU A 12 2.42 2.81 -10.56
C LEU A 12 2.49 1.30 -10.86
N GLN A 13 1.40 0.56 -10.64
CA GLN A 13 1.33 -0.86 -10.96
C GLN A 13 1.48 -1.13 -12.45
N ALA A 14 0.83 -0.33 -13.30
CA ALA A 14 0.97 -0.42 -14.75
C ALA A 14 2.41 -0.16 -15.19
N PHE A 15 3.05 0.87 -14.63
CA PHE A 15 4.45 1.20 -14.91
C PHE A 15 5.39 0.04 -14.52
N ILE A 16 5.25 -0.49 -13.29
CA ILE A 16 6.05 -1.63 -12.81
C ILE A 16 5.87 -2.85 -13.74
N SER A 17 4.65 -3.11 -14.19
CA SER A 17 4.34 -4.23 -15.10
C SER A 17 4.93 -4.05 -16.50
N SER A 18 5.24 -2.81 -16.90
CA SER A 18 5.85 -2.48 -18.19
C SER A 18 7.38 -2.44 -18.17
N LEU A 19 8.03 -2.69 -17.02
CA LEU A 19 9.48 -2.61 -16.91
C LEU A 19 10.17 -3.71 -17.75
N GLU A 20 11.04 -3.29 -18.66
CA GLU A 20 11.95 -4.18 -19.40
C GLU A 20 13.16 -4.54 -18.51
N VAL A 21 13.00 -5.59 -17.70
CA VAL A 21 13.97 -5.96 -16.65
C VAL A 21 15.33 -6.39 -17.22
N ASP A 22 15.35 -6.91 -18.46
CA ASP A 22 16.56 -7.39 -19.13
C ASP A 22 17.56 -6.26 -19.46
N CYS A 23 17.09 -5.01 -19.43
CA CYS A 23 17.91 -3.82 -19.69
C CYS A 23 18.48 -3.19 -18.40
N VAL A 24 18.22 -3.76 -17.22
CA VAL A 24 18.58 -3.18 -15.93
C VAL A 24 19.97 -3.65 -15.50
N ASP A 25 20.93 -2.72 -15.44
CA ASP A 25 22.25 -2.98 -14.86
C ASP A 25 22.24 -2.92 -13.32
N ALA A 26 23.39 -3.20 -12.69
CA ALA A 26 23.50 -3.20 -11.24
C ALA A 26 23.18 -1.83 -10.59
N ALA A 27 23.48 -0.73 -11.28
CA ALA A 27 23.18 0.61 -10.78
C ALA A 27 21.68 0.91 -10.87
N GLY A 28 21.04 0.55 -11.99
CA GLY A 28 19.60 0.62 -12.19
C GLY A 28 18.84 -0.24 -11.20
N ALA A 29 19.31 -1.47 -10.94
CA ALA A 29 18.71 -2.37 -9.95
C ALA A 29 18.72 -1.75 -8.55
N ARG A 30 19.83 -1.11 -8.15
CA ARG A 30 19.90 -0.38 -6.89
C ARG A 30 18.86 0.74 -6.82
N VAL A 31 18.71 1.52 -7.88
CA VAL A 31 17.72 2.62 -7.93
C VAL A 31 16.29 2.08 -7.80
N LEU A 32 15.98 0.96 -8.48
CA LEU A 32 14.67 0.31 -8.36
C LEU A 32 14.38 -0.15 -6.93
N VAL A 33 15.36 -0.75 -6.25
CA VAL A 33 15.23 -1.14 -4.83
C VAL A 33 14.99 0.09 -3.94
N GLU A 34 15.74 1.18 -4.15
CA GLU A 34 15.55 2.42 -3.38
C GLU A 34 14.15 3.02 -3.58
N ILE A 35 13.61 2.97 -4.81
CA ILE A 35 12.24 3.41 -5.11
C ILE A 35 11.22 2.51 -4.43
N ALA A 36 11.37 1.18 -4.55
CA ALA A 36 10.47 0.21 -3.92
C ALA A 36 10.39 0.43 -2.40
N GLU A 37 11.52 0.70 -1.74
CA GLU A 37 11.56 0.99 -0.31
C GLU A 37 10.89 2.33 0.07
N ARG A 38 10.88 3.32 -0.82
CA ARG A 38 10.10 4.55 -0.61
C ARG A 38 8.60 4.30 -0.75
N VAL A 39 8.18 3.54 -1.76
CA VAL A 39 6.78 3.15 -1.97
C VAL A 39 6.26 2.35 -0.78
N ARG A 40 7.03 1.36 -0.32
CA ARG A 40 6.69 0.54 0.85
C ARG A 40 6.46 1.40 2.09
N ARG A 41 7.38 2.31 2.43
CA ARG A 41 7.24 3.22 3.57
C ARG A 41 6.04 4.16 3.46
N ALA A 42 5.73 4.63 2.24
CA ALA A 42 4.54 5.45 2.01
C ALA A 42 3.25 4.64 2.24
N GLY A 43 3.20 3.39 1.75
CA GLY A 43 2.11 2.46 1.99
C GLY A 43 1.93 2.14 3.47
N ASP A 44 3.01 1.85 4.20
CA ASP A 44 2.99 1.60 5.65
C ASP A 44 2.45 2.81 6.43
N SER A 45 2.84 4.02 6.02
CA SER A 45 2.34 5.27 6.62
C SER A 45 0.85 5.46 6.38
N LEU A 46 0.37 5.21 5.15
CA LEU A 46 -1.05 5.27 4.79
C LEU A 46 -1.86 4.25 5.60
N ARG A 47 -1.38 3.00 5.68
CA ARG A 47 -2.00 1.93 6.49
C ARG A 47 -2.12 2.34 7.96
N THR A 48 -1.05 2.90 8.52
CA THR A 48 -1.03 3.37 9.92
C THR A 48 -2.11 4.42 10.18
N VAL A 49 -2.28 5.39 9.27
CA VAL A 49 -3.32 6.43 9.38
C VAL A 49 -4.72 5.81 9.29
N ALA A 50 -4.95 4.91 8.33
CA ALA A 50 -6.24 4.25 8.14
C ALA A 50 -6.64 3.39 9.34
N VAL A 51 -5.77 2.47 9.78
CA VAL A 51 -5.99 1.60 10.94
C VAL A 51 -6.19 2.43 12.21
N GLY A 52 -5.34 3.44 12.43
CA GLY A 52 -5.45 4.33 13.59
C GLY A 52 -6.77 5.09 13.64
N GLN A 53 -7.38 5.39 12.48
CA GLN A 53 -8.71 6.00 12.44
C GLN A 53 -9.82 4.99 12.77
N VAL A 54 -9.78 3.80 12.18
CA VAL A 54 -10.77 2.75 12.44
C VAL A 54 -10.77 2.33 13.91
N GLU A 55 -9.59 2.25 14.51
CA GLU A 55 -9.44 1.97 15.94
C GLU A 55 -10.05 3.08 16.80
N ARG A 56 -9.73 4.34 16.51
CA ARG A 56 -10.24 5.51 17.27
C ARG A 56 -11.76 5.62 17.21
N THR A 57 -12.36 5.29 16.06
CA THR A 57 -13.81 5.41 15.86
C THR A 57 -14.58 4.15 16.24
N ASN A 58 -13.91 3.04 16.57
CA ASN A 58 -14.50 1.71 16.68
C ASN A 58 -15.30 1.29 15.42
N ALA A 59 -14.96 1.81 14.24
CA ALA A 59 -15.71 1.56 13.01
C ALA A 59 -15.70 0.07 12.61
N TRP A 60 -14.66 -0.67 13.01
CA TRP A 60 -14.55 -2.12 12.83
C TRP A 60 -15.76 -2.90 13.39
N LYS A 61 -16.45 -2.38 14.42
CA LYS A 61 -17.68 -2.99 14.95
C LYS A 61 -18.84 -2.94 13.95
N GLY A 62 -18.93 -1.87 13.18
CA GLY A 62 -19.96 -1.69 12.15
C GLY A 62 -19.82 -2.66 10.99
N GLU A 63 -18.59 -3.10 10.73
CA GLU A 63 -18.22 -4.09 9.71
C GLU A 63 -18.30 -5.53 10.21
N GLY A 64 -18.79 -5.76 11.43
CA GLY A 64 -19.01 -7.11 11.99
C GLY A 64 -17.76 -7.81 12.54
N ALA A 65 -16.62 -7.13 12.63
CA ALA A 65 -15.42 -7.68 13.26
C ALA A 65 -15.49 -7.61 14.80
N LYS A 66 -14.88 -8.57 15.49
CA LYS A 66 -14.83 -8.63 16.96
C LYS A 66 -13.67 -7.82 17.54
N SER A 67 -12.68 -7.48 16.71
CA SER A 67 -11.54 -6.62 17.07
C SER A 67 -10.96 -5.93 15.83
N ILE A 68 -10.14 -4.89 16.05
CA ILE A 68 -9.39 -4.22 14.98
C ILE A 68 -8.42 -5.18 14.27
N SER A 69 -7.86 -6.16 14.97
CA SER A 69 -6.96 -7.16 14.38
C SER A 69 -7.71 -8.11 13.44
N GLU A 70 -8.91 -8.54 13.80
CA GLU A 70 -9.77 -9.36 12.94
C GLU A 70 -10.22 -8.55 11.72
N TRP A 71 -10.63 -7.30 11.91
CA TRP A 71 -10.97 -6.40 10.81
C TRP A 71 -9.77 -6.23 9.86
N LEU A 72 -8.58 -5.95 10.39
CA LEU A 72 -7.39 -5.76 9.57
C LEU A 72 -6.98 -7.03 8.80
N SER A 73 -7.14 -8.22 9.39
CA SER A 73 -6.89 -9.49 8.69
C SER A 73 -7.82 -9.62 7.48
N ASN A 74 -9.12 -9.42 7.70
CA ASN A 74 -10.14 -9.55 6.65
C ASN A 74 -9.92 -8.61 5.45
N GLU A 75 -9.33 -7.43 5.68
CA GLU A 75 -9.05 -6.44 4.61
C GLU A 75 -7.72 -6.66 3.89
N THR A 76 -6.84 -7.52 4.41
CA THR A 76 -5.50 -7.76 3.85
C THR A 76 -5.27 -9.19 3.35
N ASP A 77 -6.22 -10.10 3.60
CA ASP A 77 -6.29 -11.46 3.06
C ASP A 77 -6.96 -11.47 1.67
#